data_AF-A0A2T9UN80-F1
#
_entry.id   AF-A0A2T9UN80-F1
#
_cell.length_a   1.000
_cell.length_b   1.000
_cell.length_c   1.000
_cell.angle_alpha   90.00
_cell.angle_beta   90.00
_cell.angle_gamma   90.00
#
_symmetry.space_group_name_H-M   'P 1'
#
loop_
_entity.id
_entity.type
_entity.pdbx_description
1 polymer ?
#
loop_
_entity_poly.entity_id
_entity_poly.type
_entity_poly.pdbx_seq_one_letter_code
_entity_poly.pdbx_strand_id
1 'polypeptide(L)'
;LTMLAEWVNTLPAGEPVVVAGDFNDWRQQANQPLKAQAGLEEIFTRARGRPARTFPVSFPLLRLDRIYVKNAHASRPKALALKQWRHLSDHAPLSVEIHL
;
A
#
# COMPACT_ATOMS: atom_id res chain seq x y z
N LEU A 1 -12.53 -1.34 6.16
CA LEU A 1 -11.43 -0.47 6.68
C LEU A 1 -11.41 -0.47 8.21
N THR A 2 -12.55 -0.25 8.86
CA THR A 2 -12.68 -0.30 10.34
C THR A 2 -12.12 -1.60 10.93
N MET A 3 -12.53 -2.76 10.43
CA MET A 3 -12.03 -4.05 10.90
C MET A 3 -10.50 -4.18 10.77
N LEU A 4 -9.90 -3.72 9.66
CA LEU A 4 -8.44 -3.74 9.49
C LEU A 4 -7.75 -2.83 10.51
N ALA A 5 -8.30 -1.64 10.75
CA ALA A 5 -7.77 -0.70 11.73
C ALA A 5 -7.84 -1.26 13.16
N GLU A 6 -8.96 -1.88 13.52
CA GLU A 6 -9.14 -2.57 14.81
C GLU A 6 -8.10 -3.68 14.98
N TRP A 7 -7.92 -4.53 13.98
CA TRP A 7 -6.91 -5.60 14.00
C TRP A 7 -5.49 -5.06 14.15
N VAL A 8 -5.12 -4.00 13.42
CA VAL A 8 -3.78 -3.40 13.56
C VAL A 8 -3.56 -2.78 14.94
N ASN A 9 -4.63 -2.35 15.62
CA ASN A 9 -4.56 -1.80 16.96
C ASN A 9 -4.54 -2.85 18.08
N THR A 10 -4.81 -4.13 17.78
CA THR A 10 -4.60 -5.22 18.77
C THR A 10 -3.14 -5.63 18.88
N LEU A 11 -2.30 -5.27 17.91
CA LEU A 11 -0.87 -5.52 17.94
C LEU A 11 -0.19 -4.67 19.03
N PRO A 12 0.92 -5.15 19.63
CA PRO A 12 1.60 -4.42 20.69
C PRO A 12 2.03 -3.01 20.25
N ALA A 13 1.92 -2.06 21.16
CA ALA A 13 2.30 -0.68 20.90
C ALA A 13 3.79 -0.58 20.56
N GLY A 14 4.12 0.22 19.54
CA GLY A 14 5.50 0.43 19.09
C GLY A 14 6.02 -0.61 18.09
N GLU A 15 5.37 -1.77 17.95
CA GLU A 15 5.80 -2.79 16.99
C GLU A 15 5.65 -2.29 15.54
N PRO A 16 6.65 -2.58 14.67
CA PRO A 16 6.57 -2.25 13.25
C PRO A 16 5.51 -3.11 12.56
N VAL A 17 4.61 -2.47 11.81
CA VAL A 17 3.53 -3.13 11.07
C VAL A 17 3.61 -2.75 9.60
N VAL A 18 3.49 -3.76 8.74
CA VAL A 18 3.33 -3.60 7.29
C VAL A 18 2.02 -4.23 6.88
N VAL A 19 1.20 -3.48 6.13
CA VAL A 19 -0.01 -4.01 5.48
C VAL A 19 0.11 -3.77 3.98
N ALA A 20 0.15 -4.85 3.20
CA ALA A 20 0.28 -4.79 1.75
C ALA A 20 -0.81 -5.65 1.08
N GLY A 21 -1.39 -5.14 0.00
CA GLY A 21 -2.33 -5.93 -0.80
C GLY A 21 -3.22 -5.09 -1.70
N ASP A 22 -4.15 -5.75 -2.36
CA ASP A 22 -5.21 -5.12 -3.13
C ASP A 22 -6.36 -4.68 -2.21
N PHE A 23 -6.56 -3.37 -2.11
CA PHE A 23 -7.62 -2.77 -1.29
C PHE A 23 -8.92 -2.57 -2.07
N ASN A 24 -8.91 -2.78 -3.39
CA ASN A 24 -10.00 -2.44 -4.31
C ASN A 24 -10.55 -1.01 -4.11
N ASP A 25 -9.71 -0.11 -3.59
CA ASP A 25 -10.05 1.28 -3.27
C ASP A 25 -9.77 2.20 -4.48
N TRP A 26 -10.53 1.96 -5.55
CA TRP A 26 -10.46 2.76 -6.78
C TRP A 26 -10.82 4.24 -6.55
N ARG A 27 -11.60 4.55 -5.51
CA ARG A 27 -11.99 5.91 -5.10
C ARG A 27 -10.96 6.61 -4.20
N GLN A 28 -9.90 5.90 -3.78
CA GLN A 28 -8.82 6.45 -2.94
C GLN A 28 -9.29 6.97 -1.58
N GLN A 29 -10.30 6.32 -0.99
CA GLN A 29 -10.90 6.70 0.30
C GLN A 29 -10.27 5.99 1.50
N ALA A 30 -9.39 5.00 1.29
CA ALA A 30 -8.84 4.18 2.38
C ALA A 30 -7.77 4.89 3.22
N ASN A 31 -6.98 5.78 2.62
CA ASN A 31 -5.80 6.34 3.27
C ASN A 31 -6.15 7.16 4.52
N GLN A 32 -7.12 8.06 4.42
CA GLN A 32 -7.51 8.96 5.53
C GLN A 32 -8.02 8.21 6.77
N PRO A 33 -9.01 7.29 6.68
CA PRO A 33 -9.50 6.56 7.83
C PRO A 33 -8.45 5.62 8.41
N LEU A 34 -7.65 4.92 7.60
CA LEU A 34 -6.59 4.03 8.12
C LEU A 34 -5.49 4.79 8.86
N LYS A 35 -5.12 5.98 8.36
CA LYS A 35 -4.19 6.86 9.08
C LYS A 35 -4.78 7.34 10.40
N ALA A 36 -6.03 7.84 10.38
CA ALA A 36 -6.67 8.39 11.57
C ALA A 36 -6.96 7.33 12.65
N GLN A 37 -7.38 6.13 12.25
CA GLN A 37 -7.83 5.09 13.19
C GLN A 37 -6.71 4.17 13.65
N ALA A 38 -5.70 3.91 12.83
CA ALA A 38 -4.65 2.93 13.13
C ALA A 38 -3.22 3.46 12.98
N GLY A 39 -3.03 4.71 12.57
CA GLY A 39 -1.70 5.29 12.32
C GLY A 39 -1.00 4.71 11.09
N LEU A 40 -1.74 4.04 10.20
CA LEU A 40 -1.20 3.44 8.98
C LEU A 40 -0.96 4.52 7.92
N GLU A 41 0.29 4.63 7.46
CA GLU A 41 0.67 5.56 6.40
C GLU A 41 0.96 4.82 5.09
N GLU A 42 0.30 5.24 4.01
CA GLU A 42 0.52 4.67 2.67
C GLU A 42 1.82 5.20 2.06
N ILE A 43 2.73 4.30 1.70
CA ILE A 43 4.11 4.62 1.35
C ILE A 43 4.21 5.41 0.04
N PHE A 44 3.42 5.06 -0.98
CA PHE A 44 3.48 5.76 -2.27
C PHE A 44 2.88 7.16 -2.17
N THR A 45 1.84 7.35 -1.36
CA THR A 45 1.21 8.63 -1.08
C THR A 45 2.18 9.53 -0.31
N ARG A 46 2.88 8.99 0.69
CA ARG A 46 3.92 9.73 1.41
C ARG A 46 5.06 10.18 0.46
N ALA A 47 5.48 9.34 -0.47
CA ALA A 47 6.60 9.64 -1.35
C ALA A 47 6.24 10.45 -2.61
N ARG A 48 5.02 10.31 -3.14
CA ARG A 48 4.61 10.80 -4.47
C ARG A 48 3.26 11.51 -4.48
N GLY A 49 2.65 11.72 -3.32
CA GLY A 49 1.37 12.41 -3.14
C GLY A 49 0.13 11.59 -3.52
N ARG A 50 0.30 10.40 -4.10
CA ARG A 50 -0.80 9.49 -4.43
C ARG A 50 -0.35 8.03 -4.51
N PRO A 51 -1.26 7.07 -4.37
CA PRO A 51 -0.94 5.66 -4.55
C PRO A 51 -0.54 5.33 -6.00
N ALA A 52 0.19 4.22 -6.16
CA ALA A 52 0.62 3.73 -7.46
C ALA A 52 -0.56 3.17 -8.28
N ARG A 53 -0.49 3.33 -9.61
CA ARG A 53 -1.41 2.65 -10.54
C ARG A 53 -0.88 1.26 -10.81
N THR A 54 -1.75 0.26 -10.63
CA THR A 54 -1.37 -1.14 -10.70
C THR A 54 -2.27 -1.96 -11.59
N PHE A 55 -3.54 -1.57 -11.76
CA PHE A 55 -4.50 -2.34 -12.54
C PHE A 55 -5.11 -1.52 -13.69
N PRO A 56 -5.40 -2.12 -14.85
CA PRO A 56 -4.91 -3.43 -15.30
C PRO A 56 -3.42 -3.34 -15.67
N VAL A 57 -2.67 -4.44 -15.52
CA VAL A 57 -1.20 -4.48 -15.75
C VAL A 57 -0.80 -4.06 -17.16
N SER A 58 -1.66 -4.28 -18.15
CA SER A 58 -1.42 -3.95 -19.56
C SER A 58 -1.43 -2.45 -19.81
N PHE A 59 -2.21 -1.70 -19.03
CA PHE A 59 -2.29 -0.26 -19.06
C PHE A 59 -2.72 0.26 -17.68
N PRO A 60 -1.79 0.44 -16.72
CA PRO A 60 -2.15 0.72 -15.33
C PRO A 60 -2.87 2.06 -15.17
N LEU A 61 -4.15 2.00 -14.83
CA LEU A 61 -5.05 3.14 -14.69
C LEU A 61 -5.56 3.31 -13.25
N LEU A 62 -5.99 2.21 -12.64
CA LEU A 62 -6.56 2.14 -11.31
C LEU A 62 -5.48 1.90 -10.25
N ARG A 63 -5.76 2.36 -9.03
CA ARG A 63 -4.84 2.31 -7.87
C ARG A 63 -5.42 1.39 -6.82
N LEU A 64 -5.34 0.10 -7.06
CA LEU A 64 -6.02 -0.89 -6.24
C LEU A 64 -5.09 -1.41 -5.13
N ASP A 65 -3.81 -1.61 -5.47
CA ASP A 65 -2.80 -2.04 -4.51
C ASP A 65 -2.28 -0.88 -3.64
N ARG A 66 -2.00 -1.22 -2.38
CA ARG A 66 -1.49 -0.30 -1.36
C ARG A 66 -0.43 -0.99 -0.52
N ILE A 67 0.53 -0.20 -0.02
CA ILE A 67 1.43 -0.65 1.04
C ILE A 67 1.41 0.41 2.14
N TYR A 68 0.95 0.03 3.32
CA TYR A 68 0.91 0.86 4.51
C TYR A 68 1.97 0.42 5.52
N VAL A 69 2.51 1.38 6.26
CA VAL A 69 3.41 1.14 7.39
C VAL A 69 2.93 1.86 8.65
N LYS A 70 3.24 1.28 9.80
CA LYS A 70 3.11 1.89 11.14
C LYS A 70 4.37 1.54 11.93
N ASN A 71 4.93 2.50 12.66
CA ASN A 71 6.17 2.34 13.44
C ASN A 71 7.37 1.75 12.67
N ALA A 72 7.40 1.90 11.34
CA ALA A 72 8.47 1.41 10.50
C ALA A 72 8.83 2.47 9.45
N HIS A 73 10.10 2.53 9.08
CA HIS A 73 10.56 3.39 8.01
C HIS A 73 10.54 2.63 6.68
N ALA A 74 10.14 3.32 5.63
CA ALA A 74 10.06 2.78 4.28
C ALA A 74 10.79 3.69 3.31
N SER A 75 11.51 3.09 2.36
CA SER A 75 12.27 3.81 1.35
C SER A 75 12.14 3.16 -0.02
N ARG A 76 12.55 3.91 -1.06
CA ARG A 76 12.65 3.43 -2.44
C ARG A 76 11.35 2.78 -2.99
N PRO A 77 10.17 3.39 -2.81
CA PRO A 77 8.94 2.84 -3.37
C PRO A 77 9.02 2.82 -4.90
N LYS A 78 8.85 1.64 -5.49
CA LYS A 78 8.98 1.41 -6.93
C LYS A 78 7.87 0.51 -7.45
N ALA A 79 7.19 0.97 -8.50
CA ALA A 79 6.40 0.11 -9.37
C ALA A 79 7.36 -0.63 -10.31
N LEU A 80 7.29 -1.96 -10.32
CA LEU A 80 8.23 -2.80 -11.08
C LEU A 80 7.86 -2.85 -12.57
N ALA A 81 8.85 -3.17 -13.41
CA ALA A 81 8.74 -3.08 -14.86
C ALA A 81 7.78 -4.15 -15.43
N LEU A 82 6.64 -3.71 -15.98
CA LEU A 82 5.53 -4.56 -16.42
C LEU A 82 5.91 -5.67 -17.41
N LYS A 83 6.94 -5.49 -18.25
CA LYS A 83 7.32 -6.45 -19.31
C LYS A 83 7.57 -7.86 -18.75
N GLN A 84 8.12 -7.95 -17.53
CA GLN A 84 8.44 -9.21 -16.86
C GLN A 84 7.24 -9.82 -16.10
N TRP A 85 6.19 -9.05 -15.80
CA TRP A 85 5.14 -9.45 -14.86
C TRP A 85 3.74 -9.52 -15.47
N ARG A 86 3.52 -8.86 -16.61
CA ARG A 86 2.19 -8.74 -17.26
C ARG A 86 1.53 -10.06 -17.66
N HIS A 87 2.29 -11.16 -17.67
CA HIS A 87 1.79 -12.50 -17.99
C HIS A 87 1.54 -13.36 -16.75
N LEU A 88 1.92 -12.88 -15.56
CA LEU A 88 1.81 -13.58 -14.28
C LEU A 88 0.62 -13.09 -13.43
N SER A 89 0.17 -11.87 -13.67
CA SER A 89 -0.96 -11.24 -12.97
C SER A 89 -1.53 -10.11 -13.80
N ASP A 90 -2.79 -9.75 -13.56
CA ASP A 90 -3.48 -8.55 -14.03
C ASP A 90 -3.15 -7.29 -13.20
N HIS A 91 -2.34 -7.40 -12.15
CA HIS A 91 -1.82 -6.27 -11.35
C HIS A 91 -0.31 -6.07 -11.56
N ALA A 92 0.11 -4.80 -11.59
CA ALA A 92 1.52 -4.41 -11.63
C ALA A 92 2.15 -4.53 -10.23
N PRO A 93 3.31 -5.20 -10.09
CA PRO A 93 3.91 -5.40 -8.78
C PRO A 93 4.50 -4.10 -8.22
N LEU A 94 4.35 -3.94 -6.91
CA LEU A 94 4.92 -2.86 -6.12
C LEU A 94 6.04 -3.39 -5.22
N SER A 95 7.05 -2.57 -4.99
CA SER A 95 8.18 -2.89 -4.11
C SER A 95 8.57 -1.67 -3.28
N VAL A 96 9.09 -1.94 -2.09
CA VAL A 96 9.54 -0.98 -1.08
C VAL A 96 10.56 -1.66 -0.19
N GLU A 97 11.54 -0.89 0.28
CA GLU A 97 12.53 -1.34 1.27
C GLU A 97 12.11 -0.86 2.66
N ILE A 98 11.93 -1.80 3.59
CA ILE A 98 11.56 -1.53 4.99
C ILE A 98 12.81 -1.51 5.87
N HIS A 99 12.88 -0.54 6.77
CA HIS A 99 13.93 -0.38 7.78
C HIS A 99 13.30 -0.47 9.16
N LEU A 100 13.87 -1.34 10.01
CA LEU A 100 13.42 -1.63 11.38
C LEU A 100 14.40 -1.04 12.40
#